data_AF-A0A2U1W8R2-F1
#
_entry.id   AF-A0A2U1W8R2-F1
#
_cell.length_a   1.000
_cell.length_b   1.000
_cell.length_c   1.000
_cell.angle_alpha   90.00
_cell.angle_beta   90.00
_cell.angle_gamma   90.00
#
_symmetry.space_group_name_H-M   'P 1'
#
loop_
_entity.id
_entity.type
_entity.pdbx_description
1 polymer ?
#
loop_
_entity_poly.entity_id
_entity_poly.type
_entity_poly.pdbx_seq_one_letter_code
_entity_poly.pdbx_strand_id
1 'polypeptide(L)'
;MSGQDLSVAEHVETAVFKNALRAIVGSVSIVASGQGADRRGLTVTAAVSLCVDPPMVLACINRSAEAHDVILRTGAFSWNVLSADQIQLAERFAALDGSKGASRFSPADWGEGVTGVPVLRESVCSFDCRLQDSVEVATHTIMIGAVVGQTHNQDKVPLIYSLGRFGRIEHFESAK
;
A
#
# COMPACT_ATOMS: atom_id res chain seq x y z
N MET A 1 -20.85 -6.84 34.85
CA MET A 1 -19.70 -7.17 34.00
C MET A 1 -19.02 -5.86 33.66
N SER A 2 -17.98 -5.55 34.42
CA SER A 2 -17.26 -4.27 34.41
C SER A 2 -16.64 -4.01 33.03
N GLY A 3 -17.06 -2.92 32.40
CA GLY A 3 -16.31 -2.31 31.31
C GLY A 3 -14.93 -1.95 31.84
N GLN A 4 -13.89 -2.51 31.22
CA GLN A 4 -12.56 -1.97 31.39
C GLN A 4 -12.55 -0.62 30.68
N ASP A 5 -12.56 0.42 31.50
CA ASP A 5 -12.14 1.75 31.12
C ASP A 5 -10.69 1.62 30.60
N LEU A 6 -10.51 1.69 29.28
CA LEU A 6 -9.21 1.81 28.64
C LEU A 6 -8.69 3.21 28.96
N SER A 7 -8.35 3.44 30.23
CA SER A 7 -7.60 4.59 30.66
C SER A 7 -6.37 4.69 29.76
N VAL A 8 -6.16 5.89 29.22
CA VAL A 8 -5.15 6.24 28.22
C VAL A 8 -3.85 5.51 28.52
N ALA A 9 -3.55 4.45 27.76
CA ALA A 9 -2.23 3.85 27.81
C ALA A 9 -1.23 4.95 27.45
N GLU A 10 -0.24 5.21 28.30
CA GLU A 10 0.80 6.17 27.98
C GLU A 10 1.51 5.73 26.70
N HIS A 11 1.27 6.47 25.62
CA HIS A 11 1.94 6.23 24.35
C HIS A 11 3.41 6.65 24.48
N VAL A 12 4.31 5.84 23.92
CA VAL A 12 5.70 6.25 23.71
C VAL A 12 5.77 7.53 22.87
N GLU A 13 6.83 8.33 23.05
CA GLU A 13 7.02 9.53 22.25
C GLU A 13 7.05 9.23 20.75
N THR A 14 6.39 10.08 19.95
CA THR A 14 6.30 9.89 18.49
C THR A 14 7.67 9.80 17.82
N ALA A 15 8.66 10.57 18.29
CA ALA A 15 10.02 10.52 17.74
C ALA A 15 10.70 9.17 18.01
N VAL A 16 10.55 8.62 19.21
CA VAL A 16 11.09 7.31 19.61
C VAL A 16 10.45 6.20 18.78
N PHE A 17 9.12 6.21 18.64
CA PHE A 17 8.40 5.24 17.82
C PHE A 17 8.81 5.32 16.35
N LYS A 18 8.88 6.53 15.77
CA LYS A 18 9.35 6.73 14.39
C LYS A 18 10.77 6.22 14.19
N ASN A 19 11.67 6.43 15.16
CA ASN A 19 13.04 5.93 15.06
C ASN A 19 13.09 4.40 15.02
N ALA A 20 12.30 3.73 15.88
CA ALA A 20 12.19 2.27 15.86
C ALA A 20 11.59 1.75 14.53
N LEU A 21 10.54 2.39 14.02
CA LEU A 21 9.92 2.03 12.73
C LEU A 21 10.90 2.12 11.56
N ARG A 22 11.88 3.03 11.59
CA ARG A 22 12.91 3.12 10.54
C ARG A 22 13.73 1.84 10.42
N ALA A 23 13.88 1.05 11.48
CA ALA A 23 14.64 -0.21 11.44
C ALA A 23 13.85 -1.37 10.82
N ILE A 24 12.52 -1.27 10.76
CA ILE A 24 11.66 -2.33 10.20
C ILE A 24 11.79 -2.32 8.67
N VAL A 25 11.96 -3.52 8.09
CA VAL A 25 11.94 -3.70 6.64
C VAL A 25 10.49 -3.81 6.18
N GLY A 26 10.09 -2.96 5.24
CA GLY A 26 8.79 -3.04 4.57
C GLY A 26 8.95 -3.27 3.08
N SER A 27 8.09 -4.09 2.49
CA SER A 27 7.95 -4.14 1.04
C SER A 27 7.34 -2.83 0.57
N VAL A 28 7.96 -2.20 -0.43
CA VAL A 28 7.44 -0.95 -1.02
C VAL A 28 6.34 -1.31 -2.00
N SER A 29 5.21 -0.63 -1.89
CA SER A 29 4.06 -0.86 -2.77
C SER A 29 3.32 0.43 -3.05
N ILE A 30 2.45 0.41 -4.06
CA ILE A 30 1.53 1.50 -4.35
C ILE A 30 0.11 0.98 -4.14
N VAL A 31 -0.66 1.71 -3.32
CA VAL A 31 -2.12 1.56 -3.31
C VAL A 31 -2.71 2.61 -4.25
N ALA A 32 -3.59 2.18 -5.15
CA ALA A 32 -4.20 3.07 -6.13
C ALA A 32 -5.70 2.79 -6.31
N SER A 33 -6.45 3.79 -6.74
CA SER A 33 -7.90 3.73 -6.95
C SER A 33 -8.34 4.81 -7.96
N GLY A 34 -9.62 4.82 -8.32
CA GLY A 34 -10.21 5.73 -9.31
C GLY A 34 -9.93 5.31 -10.76
N GLN A 35 -10.43 6.10 -11.70
CA GLN A 35 -10.30 5.85 -13.14
C GLN A 35 -9.99 7.14 -13.91
N GLY A 36 -9.29 7.03 -15.05
CA GLY A 36 -8.94 8.18 -15.89
C GLY A 36 -8.25 9.32 -15.10
N ALA A 37 -8.89 10.50 -15.09
CA ALA A 37 -8.41 11.70 -14.39
C ALA A 37 -8.63 11.65 -12.86
N ASP A 38 -9.51 10.77 -12.38
CA ASP A 38 -9.80 10.57 -10.95
C ASP A 38 -8.81 9.59 -10.30
N ARG A 39 -7.89 8.99 -11.06
CA ARG A 39 -6.89 8.09 -10.50
C ARG A 39 -6.09 8.76 -9.40
N ARG A 40 -6.02 8.11 -8.24
CA ARG A 40 -5.22 8.51 -7.08
C ARG A 40 -4.44 7.32 -6.58
N GLY A 41 -3.25 7.56 -6.06
CA GLY A 41 -2.46 6.53 -5.44
C GLY A 41 -1.36 7.13 -4.58
N LEU A 42 -0.79 6.28 -3.74
CA LEU A 42 0.27 6.62 -2.82
C LEU A 42 1.21 5.44 -2.60
N THR A 43 2.46 5.73 -2.29
CA THR A 43 3.42 4.73 -1.84
C THR A 43 3.11 4.34 -0.40
N VAL A 44 3.05 3.05 -0.12
CA VAL A 44 2.81 2.49 1.21
C VAL A 44 3.77 1.33 1.50
N THR A 45 4.15 1.21 2.77
CA THR A 45 4.76 0.00 3.34
C THR A 45 3.84 -0.71 4.33
N ALA A 46 2.72 -0.08 4.70
CA ALA A 46 1.72 -0.60 5.64
C ALA A 46 0.58 -1.28 4.88
N ALA A 47 0.90 -2.35 4.15
CA ALA A 47 -0.06 -3.22 3.48
C ALA A 47 0.40 -4.67 3.61
N VAL A 48 -0.55 -5.59 3.84
CA VAL A 48 -0.25 -7.00 4.13
C VAL A 48 -1.43 -7.91 3.77
N SER A 49 -1.14 -9.18 3.52
CA SER A 49 -2.17 -10.23 3.44
C SER A 49 -2.89 -10.37 4.78
N LEU A 50 -4.23 -10.47 4.74
CA LEU A 50 -5.07 -10.65 5.92
C LEU A 50 -5.54 -12.11 6.06
N CYS A 51 -6.10 -12.68 5.00
CA CYS A 51 -6.63 -14.04 4.99
C CYS A 51 -6.46 -14.68 3.61
N VAL A 52 -6.33 -16.02 3.57
CA VAL A 52 -6.27 -16.79 2.33
C VAL A 52 -7.64 -17.32 1.91
N ASP A 53 -8.53 -17.62 2.86
CA ASP A 53 -9.88 -18.12 2.59
C ASP A 53 -10.94 -17.36 3.42
N PRO A 54 -11.66 -16.38 2.85
CA PRO A 54 -11.49 -15.88 1.48
C PRO A 54 -10.21 -15.03 1.30
N PRO A 55 -9.68 -14.87 0.06
CA PRO A 55 -8.50 -14.05 -0.20
C PRO A 55 -8.73 -12.57 0.16
N MET A 56 -8.04 -12.08 1.17
CA MET A 56 -8.19 -10.72 1.67
C MET A 56 -6.85 -10.08 2.01
N VAL A 57 -6.78 -8.77 1.82
CA VAL A 57 -5.62 -7.92 2.16
C VAL A 57 -6.09 -6.74 2.99
N LEU A 58 -5.16 -6.08 3.67
CA LEU A 58 -5.41 -4.78 4.29
C LEU A 58 -4.33 -3.77 3.92
N ALA A 59 -4.71 -2.48 3.92
CA ALA A 59 -3.80 -1.36 3.76
C ALA A 59 -4.18 -0.22 4.73
N CYS A 60 -3.19 0.30 5.45
CA CYS A 60 -3.38 1.44 6.35
C CYS A 60 -3.11 2.75 5.60
N ILE A 61 -4.16 3.51 5.33
CA ILE A 61 -4.10 4.71 4.51
C ILE A 61 -4.27 5.95 5.38
N ASN A 62 -3.34 6.90 5.31
CA ASN A 62 -3.49 8.18 5.99
C ASN A 62 -4.70 8.93 5.42
N ARG A 63 -5.58 9.44 6.28
CA ARG A 63 -6.83 10.11 5.88
C ARG A 63 -6.60 11.40 5.09
N SER A 64 -5.40 11.99 5.16
CA SER A 64 -5.03 13.16 4.36
C SER A 64 -4.55 12.83 2.94
N ALA A 65 -4.33 11.55 2.62
CA ALA A 65 -3.87 11.15 1.30
C ALA A 65 -5.00 11.26 0.27
N GLU A 66 -4.72 11.82 -0.91
CA GLU A 66 -5.72 11.98 -1.98
C GLU A 66 -6.41 10.66 -2.36
N ALA A 67 -5.72 9.52 -2.22
CA ALA A 67 -6.29 8.20 -2.51
C ALA A 67 -7.35 7.75 -1.49
N HIS A 68 -7.31 8.23 -0.25
CA HIS A 68 -8.21 7.79 0.82
C HIS A 68 -9.68 7.93 0.43
N ASP A 69 -10.11 9.14 0.09
CA ASP A 69 -11.50 9.43 -0.23
C ASP A 69 -11.94 8.81 -1.56
N VAL A 70 -11.00 8.57 -2.48
CA VAL A 70 -11.27 7.87 -3.74
C VAL A 70 -11.54 6.39 -3.47
N ILE A 71 -10.77 5.74 -2.59
CA ILE A 71 -11.01 4.34 -2.20
C ILE A 71 -12.39 4.19 -1.56
N LEU A 72 -12.72 5.03 -0.58
CA LEU A 72 -14.02 4.99 0.09
C LEU A 72 -15.18 5.23 -0.87
N ARG A 73 -15.05 6.22 -1.76
CA ARG A 73 -16.10 6.56 -2.74
C ARG A 73 -16.29 5.49 -3.81
N THR A 74 -15.22 4.91 -4.32
CA THR A 74 -15.28 3.94 -5.43
C THR A 74 -15.50 2.51 -4.93
N GLY A 75 -15.23 2.24 -3.66
CA GLY A 75 -15.35 0.90 -3.07
C GLY A 75 -14.31 -0.09 -3.62
N ALA A 76 -13.21 0.39 -4.21
CA ALA A 76 -12.20 -0.47 -4.79
C ALA A 76 -10.80 0.16 -4.71
N PHE A 77 -9.78 -0.70 -4.66
CA PHE A 77 -8.38 -0.30 -4.72
C PHE A 77 -7.51 -1.42 -5.28
N SER A 78 -6.37 -1.07 -5.87
CA SER A 78 -5.30 -2.01 -6.15
C SER A 78 -4.19 -1.88 -5.13
N TRP A 79 -3.55 -3.00 -4.78
CA TRP A 79 -2.29 -3.04 -4.05
C TRP A 79 -1.20 -3.61 -4.97
N ASN A 80 -0.21 -2.79 -5.32
CA ASN A 80 0.80 -3.11 -6.33
C ASN A 80 2.18 -3.15 -5.67
N VAL A 81 2.76 -4.33 -5.50
CA VAL A 81 4.06 -4.53 -4.84
C VAL A 81 5.19 -4.20 -5.82
N LEU A 82 6.00 -3.19 -5.52
CA LEU A 82 6.99 -2.68 -6.47
C LEU A 82 8.20 -3.62 -6.61
N SER A 83 8.75 -3.67 -7.81
CA SER A 83 10.04 -4.32 -8.08
C SER A 83 11.22 -3.38 -7.81
N ALA A 84 12.40 -3.96 -7.57
CA ALA A 84 13.60 -3.25 -7.13
C ALA A 84 14.09 -2.14 -8.08
N ASP A 85 13.69 -2.16 -9.34
CA ASP A 85 13.97 -1.16 -10.37
C ASP A 85 12.98 0.04 -10.36
N GLN A 86 11.91 -0.02 -9.56
CA GLN A 86 10.83 0.97 -9.54
C GLN A 86 10.98 2.06 -8.46
N ILE A 87 12.22 2.41 -8.09
CA ILE A 87 12.51 3.44 -7.07
C ILE A 87 11.89 4.79 -7.45
N GLN A 88 12.07 5.23 -8.69
CA GLN A 88 11.54 6.53 -9.16
C GLN A 88 10.01 6.58 -9.08
N LEU A 89 9.35 5.44 -9.33
CA LEU A 89 7.90 5.33 -9.20
C LEU A 89 7.47 5.42 -7.73
N ALA A 90 8.20 4.76 -6.82
CA ALA A 90 7.97 4.85 -5.38
C ALA A 90 8.11 6.30 -4.87
N GLU A 91 9.12 7.03 -5.31
CA GLU A 91 9.36 8.43 -4.92
C GLU A 91 8.24 9.36 -5.43
N ARG A 92 7.82 9.15 -6.69
CA ARG A 92 6.71 9.88 -7.32
C ARG A 92 5.41 9.71 -6.55
N PHE A 93 5.05 8.46 -6.22
CA PHE A 93 3.84 8.16 -5.44
C PHE A 93 3.97 8.50 -3.94
N ALA A 94 5.19 8.77 -3.45
CA ALA A 94 5.45 9.40 -2.16
C ALA A 94 5.43 10.95 -2.20
N ALA A 95 5.06 11.54 -3.35
CA ALA A 95 4.99 12.99 -3.59
C ALA A 95 6.33 13.73 -3.47
N LEU A 96 7.46 13.04 -3.64
CA LEU A 96 8.80 13.64 -3.51
C LEU A 96 9.22 14.46 -4.73
N ASP A 97 8.61 14.21 -5.90
CA ASP A 97 8.87 14.93 -7.15
C ASP A 97 7.86 16.06 -7.45
N GLY A 98 6.95 16.34 -6.49
CA GLY A 98 5.90 17.35 -6.63
C GLY A 98 4.69 16.93 -7.48
N SER A 99 4.66 15.71 -8.02
CA SER A 99 3.53 15.20 -8.80
C SER A 99 2.27 14.95 -7.95
N LYS A 100 1.10 15.16 -8.56
CA LYS A 100 -0.21 15.08 -7.89
C LYS A 100 -1.25 14.38 -8.75
N GLY A 101 -2.25 13.79 -8.09
CA GLY A 101 -3.38 13.12 -8.75
C GLY A 101 -2.98 12.17 -9.88
N ALA A 102 -3.71 12.23 -10.99
CA ALA A 102 -3.52 11.35 -12.14
C ALA A 102 -2.16 11.51 -12.85
N SER A 103 -1.46 12.63 -12.67
CA SER A 103 -0.13 12.83 -13.28
C SER A 103 0.92 11.84 -12.75
N ARG A 104 0.70 11.26 -11.56
CA ARG A 104 1.57 10.23 -10.98
C ARG A 104 1.67 8.97 -11.86
N PHE A 105 0.63 8.68 -12.63
CA PHE A 105 0.50 7.42 -13.37
C PHE A 105 1.21 7.43 -14.74
N SER A 106 1.58 8.60 -15.28
CA SER A 106 2.13 8.73 -16.64
C SER A 106 3.43 7.97 -16.96
N PRO A 107 4.41 7.80 -16.03
CA PRO A 107 5.71 7.22 -16.39
C PRO A 107 5.73 5.68 -16.41
N ALA A 108 4.63 5.01 -16.09
CA ALA A 108 4.56 3.56 -16.00
C ALA A 108 3.35 3.00 -16.76
N ASP A 109 3.41 1.71 -17.11
CA ASP A 109 2.29 1.01 -17.74
C ASP A 109 1.29 0.53 -16.68
N TRP A 110 0.09 1.10 -16.74
CA TRP A 110 -1.04 0.76 -15.90
C TRP A 110 -2.13 0.12 -16.76
N GLY A 111 -2.48 -1.11 -16.41
CA GLY A 111 -3.70 -1.75 -16.88
C GLY A 111 -4.92 -1.36 -16.05
N GLU A 112 -6.04 -1.92 -16.42
CA GLU A 112 -7.31 -1.81 -15.70
C GLU A 112 -7.62 -3.16 -15.03
N GLY A 113 -7.93 -3.12 -13.73
CA GLY A 113 -8.36 -4.30 -12.98
C GLY A 113 -9.81 -4.72 -13.31
N VAL A 114 -10.24 -5.84 -12.73
CA VAL A 114 -11.63 -6.30 -12.73
C VAL A 114 -12.59 -5.26 -12.14
N THR A 115 -12.16 -4.49 -11.14
CA THR A 115 -12.94 -3.40 -10.53
C THR A 115 -12.81 -2.06 -11.28
N GLY A 116 -11.97 -2.01 -12.32
CA GLY A 116 -11.67 -0.79 -13.06
C GLY A 116 -10.55 0.06 -12.47
N VAL A 117 -10.04 -0.27 -11.28
CA VAL A 117 -8.91 0.48 -10.68
C VAL A 117 -7.62 0.28 -11.48
N PRO A 118 -6.68 1.24 -11.45
CA PRO A 118 -5.39 1.09 -12.11
C PRO A 118 -4.57 -0.03 -11.48
N VAL A 119 -4.08 -0.97 -12.29
CA VAL A 119 -3.20 -2.08 -11.88
C VAL A 119 -1.85 -1.94 -12.56
N LEU A 120 -0.76 -1.89 -11.79
CA LEU A 120 0.59 -1.77 -12.33
C LEU A 120 1.00 -3.09 -12.97
N ARG A 121 1.34 -3.08 -14.26
CA ARG A 121 1.69 -4.31 -14.99
C ARG A 121 3.05 -4.87 -14.60
N GLU A 122 3.99 -3.95 -14.38
CA GLU A 122 5.40 -4.26 -14.14
C GLU A 122 5.73 -4.43 -12.65
N SER A 123 4.74 -4.55 -11.76
CA SER A 123 4.97 -4.83 -10.33
C SER A 123 5.51 -6.26 -10.12
N VAL A 124 5.98 -6.61 -8.92
CA VAL A 124 6.19 -8.02 -8.55
C VAL A 124 4.87 -8.76 -8.56
N CYS A 125 3.87 -8.20 -7.88
CA CYS A 125 2.51 -8.67 -7.94
C CYS A 125 1.56 -7.49 -7.72
N SER A 126 0.35 -7.64 -8.23
CA SER A 126 -0.71 -6.66 -7.99
C SER A 126 -2.00 -7.38 -7.64
N PHE A 127 -2.75 -6.82 -6.71
CA PHE A 127 -4.04 -7.33 -6.25
C PHE A 127 -5.10 -6.27 -6.50
N ASP A 128 -6.14 -6.64 -7.24
CA ASP A 128 -7.33 -5.82 -7.45
C ASP A 128 -8.37 -6.19 -6.40
N CYS A 129 -8.79 -5.21 -5.59
CA CYS A 129 -9.55 -5.42 -4.39
C CYS A 129 -10.87 -4.65 -4.42
N ARG A 130 -11.96 -5.32 -4.01
CA ARG A 130 -13.19 -4.65 -3.57
C ARG A 130 -13.07 -4.32 -2.09
N LEU A 131 -13.34 -3.08 -1.72
CA LEU A 131 -13.38 -2.67 -0.32
C LEU A 131 -14.54 -3.38 0.37
N GLN A 132 -14.22 -4.19 1.38
CA GLN A 132 -15.19 -4.96 2.17
C GLN A 132 -15.50 -4.26 3.49
N ASP A 133 -14.50 -3.66 4.13
CA ASP A 133 -14.67 -2.93 5.39
C ASP A 133 -13.60 -1.84 5.53
N SER A 134 -13.83 -0.88 6.42
CA SER A 134 -12.89 0.19 6.73
C SER A 134 -12.99 0.60 8.20
N VAL A 135 -11.86 0.65 8.89
CA VAL A 135 -11.80 1.03 10.32
C VAL A 135 -10.96 2.29 10.47
N GLU A 136 -11.58 3.39 10.88
CA GLU A 136 -10.85 4.62 11.21
C GLU A 136 -10.12 4.48 12.56
N VAL A 137 -8.81 4.72 12.56
CA VAL A 137 -7.96 4.70 13.75
C VAL A 137 -7.04 5.91 13.74
N ALA A 138 -7.34 6.89 14.60
CA ALA A 138 -6.61 8.14 14.71
C ALA A 138 -6.43 8.86 13.36
N THR A 139 -5.22 8.84 12.80
CA THR A 139 -4.87 9.53 11.54
C THR A 139 -5.00 8.65 10.29
N HIS A 140 -5.29 7.37 10.46
CA HIS A 140 -5.35 6.39 9.38
C HIS A 140 -6.70 5.69 9.32
N THR A 141 -6.98 5.08 8.18
CA THR A 141 -8.07 4.13 7.99
C THR A 141 -7.47 2.80 7.55
N ILE A 142 -7.82 1.72 8.24
CA ILE A 142 -7.49 0.36 7.84
C ILE A 142 -8.51 -0.03 6.77
N MET A 143 -8.08 -0.09 5.51
CA MET A 143 -8.89 -0.55 4.39
C MET A 143 -8.77 -2.06 4.28
N ILE A 144 -9.88 -2.79 4.35
CA ILE A 144 -9.92 -4.26 4.24
C ILE A 144 -10.53 -4.61 2.88
N GLY A 145 -9.76 -5.29 2.04
CA GLY A 145 -10.14 -5.58 0.65
C GLY A 145 -10.25 -7.08 0.37
N ALA A 146 -11.35 -7.48 -0.27
CA ALA A 146 -11.48 -8.79 -0.89
C ALA A 146 -10.79 -8.79 -2.25
N VAL A 147 -9.85 -9.70 -2.47
CA VAL A 147 -9.10 -9.79 -3.72
C VAL A 147 -9.97 -10.46 -4.79
N VAL A 148 -10.21 -9.75 -5.89
CA VAL A 148 -11.05 -10.20 -7.03
C VAL A 148 -10.29 -10.32 -8.33
N GLY A 149 -9.02 -9.91 -8.37
CA GLY A 149 -8.11 -10.10 -9.49
C GLY A 149 -6.66 -9.99 -9.03
N GLN A 150 -5.73 -10.61 -9.74
CA GLN A 150 -4.31 -10.49 -9.44
C GLN A 150 -3.42 -10.64 -10.67
N THR A 151 -2.20 -10.12 -10.56
CA THR A 151 -1.07 -10.40 -11.46
C THR A 151 0.15 -10.77 -10.63
N HIS A 152 1.07 -11.56 -11.22
CA HIS A 152 2.31 -11.97 -10.55
C HIS A 152 3.42 -12.17 -11.60
N ASN A 153 4.50 -11.42 -11.47
CA ASN A 153 5.70 -11.51 -12.26
C ASN A 153 6.79 -12.21 -11.44
N GLN A 154 7.00 -13.51 -11.70
CA GLN A 154 7.85 -14.39 -10.88
C GLN A 154 9.34 -14.02 -10.93
N ASP A 155 9.79 -13.36 -11.99
CA ASP A 155 11.20 -13.01 -12.20
C ASP A 155 11.62 -11.69 -11.52
N LYS A 156 10.68 -10.99 -10.88
CA LYS A 156 10.96 -9.68 -10.28
C LYS A 156 11.24 -9.78 -8.79
N VAL A 157 12.32 -9.10 -8.36
CA VAL A 157 12.69 -8.98 -6.95
C VAL A 157 11.97 -7.77 -6.33
N PRO A 158 11.33 -7.91 -5.15
CA PRO A 158 10.67 -6.80 -4.46
C PRO A 158 11.60 -5.66 -4.08
N LEU A 159 11.11 -4.44 -4.23
CA LEU A 159 11.69 -3.24 -3.65
C LEU A 159 11.41 -3.22 -2.14
N ILE A 160 12.45 -3.05 -1.34
CA ILE A 160 12.31 -2.92 0.12
C ILE A 160 12.72 -1.53 0.59
N TYR A 161 12.20 -1.12 1.74
CA TYR A 161 12.56 0.12 2.41
C TYR A 161 12.90 -0.14 3.88
N SER A 162 14.07 0.34 4.29
CA SER A 162 14.53 0.29 5.69
C SER A 162 15.61 1.35 5.90
N LEU A 163 15.76 1.85 7.13
CA LEU A 163 16.71 2.87 7.57
C LEU A 163 16.64 4.18 6.77
N GLY A 164 15.51 4.47 6.15
CA GLY A 164 15.34 5.62 5.26
C GLY A 164 15.98 5.42 3.88
N ARG A 165 16.15 4.17 3.44
CA ARG A 165 16.83 3.79 2.20
C ARG A 165 16.03 2.73 1.46
N PHE A 166 16.07 2.81 0.13
CA PHE A 166 15.63 1.73 -0.73
C PHE A 166 16.68 0.63 -0.80
N GLY A 167 16.24 -0.61 -1.00
CA GLY A 167 17.12 -1.75 -1.19
C GLY A 167 16.43 -2.88 -1.95
N ARG A 168 17.15 -3.98 -2.12
CA ARG A 168 16.66 -5.24 -2.69
C ARG A 168 17.22 -6.42 -1.92
N ILE A 169 16.57 -7.57 -2.04
CA ILE A 169 17.08 -8.83 -1.51
C ILE A 169 18.01 -9.46 -2.55
N GLU A 170 19.29 -9.65 -2.21
CA GLU A 170 20.29 -10.24 -3.10
C GLU A 170 20.43 -11.76 -2.89
N HIS A 171 20.08 -12.26 -1.70
CA HIS A 171 20.23 -13.67 -1.35
C HIS A 171 18.99 -14.18 -0.62
N PHE A 172 18.50 -15.34 -1.06
CA PHE A 172 17.45 -16.09 -0.39
C PHE A 172 18.06 -17.37 0.16
N GLU A 173 17.90 -17.58 1.46
CA GLU A 173 18.12 -18.90 2.04
C GLU A 173 16.84 -19.71 1.93
N SER A 174 16.95 -21.02 1.68
CA SER A 174 15.78 -21.89 1.67
C SER A 174 15.18 -21.97 3.08
N ALA A 175 13.93 -21.55 3.23
CA ALA A 175 13.14 -21.89 4.40
C ALA A 175 12.79 -23.38 4.35
N LYS A 176 13.04 -24.11 5.44
CA LYS A 176 12.61 -25.52 5.59
C LYS A 176 11.12 -25.62 5.82
#